data_AF-A0A429X344-F1
#
_entry.id   AF-A0A429X344-F1
#
_cell.length_a   1.000
_cell.length_b   1.000
_cell.length_c   1.000
_cell.angle_alpha   90.00
_cell.angle_beta   90.00
_cell.angle_gamma   90.00
#
_symmetry.space_group_name_H-M   'P 1'
#
loop_
_entity.id
_entity.type
_entity.pdbx_description
1 polymer ?
#
loop_
_entity_poly.entity_id
_entity_poly.type
_entity_poly.pdbx_seq_one_letter_code
_entity_poly.pdbx_strand_id
1 'polypeptide(L)'
;MRTVEEHYFELQDEMLIKITKSLKKRMKVAIQEYENVLKFIEIKRKNYTNPEVQRMFLLIQRGMQNRLQWLQVNLKSYLSSGIQREFNMFQNLEWLMNHYYKNEKIIVWAHNFHIRKRRALIAKLLGIRSVGYWLQKSILKTFMQLGFMLVVENLQRNYGLN
;
A
#
# COMPACT_ATOMS: atom_id res chain seq x y z
N MET A 1 -6.17 -18.70 -8.94
CA MET A 1 -5.68 -17.30 -8.89
C MET A 1 -6.56 -16.36 -9.70
N ARG A 2 -6.92 -16.70 -10.95
CA ARG A 2 -7.78 -15.87 -11.81
C ARG A 2 -9.07 -15.39 -11.11
N THR A 3 -9.73 -16.29 -10.36
CA THR A 3 -10.98 -15.99 -9.63
C THR A 3 -10.84 -14.99 -8.47
N VAL A 4 -9.72 -14.97 -7.75
CA VAL A 4 -9.56 -14.11 -6.55
C VAL A 4 -9.23 -12.66 -6.97
N GLU A 5 -8.42 -12.51 -8.01
CA GLU A 5 -8.07 -11.18 -8.54
C GLU A 5 -9.27 -10.51 -9.24
N GLU A 6 -10.05 -11.26 -10.02
CA GLU A 6 -11.30 -10.74 -10.63
C GLU A 6 -12.26 -10.25 -9.54
N HIS A 7 -12.48 -11.06 -8.50
CA HIS A 7 -13.30 -10.66 -7.34
C HIS A 7 -12.73 -9.43 -6.63
N TYR A 8 -11.41 -9.31 -6.49
CA TYR A 8 -10.79 -8.11 -5.90
C TYR A 8 -11.09 -6.84 -6.68
N PHE A 9 -10.99 -6.87 -8.01
CA PHE A 9 -11.24 -5.68 -8.83
C PHE A 9 -12.70 -5.23 -8.76
N GLU A 10 -13.65 -6.17 -8.77
CA GLU A 10 -15.07 -5.86 -8.55
C GLU A 10 -15.30 -5.17 -7.19
N LEU A 11 -14.66 -5.69 -6.13
CA LEU A 11 -14.76 -5.09 -4.80
C LEU A 11 -14.10 -3.72 -4.76
N GLN A 12 -12.96 -3.53 -5.43
CA GLN A 12 -12.23 -2.27 -5.47
C GLN A 12 -13.10 -1.16 -6.06
N ASP A 13 -13.79 -1.42 -7.16
CA ASP A 13 -14.66 -0.44 -7.81
C ASP A 13 -15.84 -0.05 -6.90
N GLU A 14 -16.46 -1.03 -6.23
CA GLU A 14 -17.54 -0.77 -5.27
C GLU A 14 -17.03 0.04 -4.04
N MET A 15 -15.81 -0.23 -3.60
CA MET A 15 -15.16 0.47 -2.48
C MET A 15 -14.92 1.96 -2.76
N LEU A 16 -14.72 2.34 -4.02
CA LEU A 16 -14.54 3.75 -4.41
C LEU A 16 -15.84 4.55 -4.26
N ILE A 17 -16.99 3.88 -4.33
CA ILE A 17 -18.30 4.52 -4.21
C ILE A 17 -18.72 4.58 -2.75
N LYS A 18 -18.89 3.41 -2.09
CA LYS A 18 -19.40 3.35 -0.71
C LYS A 18 -19.15 2.01 -0.03
N ILE A 19 -18.67 2.06 1.21
CA ILE A 19 -18.50 0.86 2.04
C ILE A 19 -19.83 0.45 2.71
N THR A 20 -20.54 -0.51 2.12
CA THR A 20 -21.78 -1.09 2.66
C THR A 20 -21.55 -2.29 3.59
N LYS A 21 -22.56 -2.69 4.38
CA LYS A 21 -22.49 -3.91 5.20
C LYS A 21 -22.31 -5.17 4.34
N SER A 22 -22.95 -5.22 3.17
CA SER A 22 -22.81 -6.33 2.22
C SER A 22 -21.39 -6.41 1.68
N LEU A 23 -20.85 -5.27 1.23
CA LEU A 23 -19.47 -5.16 0.75
C LEU A 23 -18.46 -5.62 1.81
N LYS A 24 -18.62 -5.18 3.06
CA LYS A 24 -17.75 -5.66 4.17
C LYS A 24 -17.76 -7.17 4.34
N LYS A 25 -18.89 -7.85 4.12
CA LYS A 25 -18.96 -9.33 4.18
C LYS A 25 -18.17 -9.94 3.03
N ARG A 26 -18.36 -9.47 1.80
CA ARG A 26 -17.63 -9.94 0.61
C ARG A 26 -16.12 -9.71 0.73
N MET A 27 -15.72 -8.54 1.24
CA MET A 27 -14.30 -8.24 1.52
C MET A 27 -13.68 -9.22 2.52
N LYS A 28 -14.41 -9.65 3.55
CA LYS A 28 -13.92 -10.68 4.50
C LYS A 28 -13.72 -12.04 3.84
N VAL A 29 -14.58 -12.41 2.89
CA VAL A 29 -14.39 -13.62 2.08
C VAL A 29 -13.13 -13.48 1.24
N ALA A 30 -12.96 -12.37 0.51
CA ALA A 30 -11.77 -12.12 -0.30
C ALA A 30 -10.48 -12.10 0.55
N ILE A 31 -10.52 -11.55 1.77
CA ILE A 31 -9.40 -11.61 2.73
C ILE A 31 -8.99 -13.06 2.98
N GLN A 32 -9.94 -13.96 3.25
CA GLN A 32 -9.64 -15.37 3.50
C GLN A 32 -9.07 -16.06 2.25
N GLU A 33 -9.59 -15.72 1.06
CA GLU A 33 -9.07 -16.21 -0.22
C GLU A 33 -7.62 -15.79 -0.45
N TYR A 34 -7.28 -14.52 -0.19
CA TYR A 34 -5.91 -14.02 -0.29
C TYR A 34 -4.97 -14.70 0.72
N GLU A 35 -5.40 -14.93 1.95
CA GLU A 35 -4.61 -15.67 2.94
C GLU A 35 -4.27 -17.08 2.44
N ASN A 36 -5.23 -17.77 1.80
CA ASN A 36 -5.02 -19.09 1.22
C ASN A 36 -4.07 -19.03 0.00
N VAL A 37 -4.22 -18.03 -0.86
CA VAL A 37 -3.32 -17.79 -2.00
C VAL A 37 -1.89 -17.54 -1.52
N LEU A 38 -1.70 -16.74 -0.47
CA LEU A 38 -0.38 -16.47 0.10
C LEU A 38 0.29 -17.73 0.66
N LYS A 39 -0.47 -18.57 1.38
CA LYS A 39 0.02 -19.88 1.85
C LYS A 39 0.42 -20.77 0.67
N PHE A 40 -0.39 -20.82 -0.38
CA PHE A 40 -0.10 -21.60 -1.58
C PHE A 40 1.16 -21.11 -2.32
N ILE A 41 1.32 -19.79 -2.46
CA ILE A 41 2.52 -19.18 -3.06
C ILE A 41 3.75 -19.56 -2.25
N GLU A 42 3.70 -19.49 -0.91
CA GLU A 42 4.82 -19.84 -0.05
C GLU A 42 5.23 -21.32 -0.21
N ILE A 43 4.25 -22.23 -0.30
CA ILE A 43 4.51 -23.66 -0.55
C ILE A 43 5.13 -23.86 -1.93
N LYS A 44 4.54 -23.26 -2.98
CA LYS A 44 5.06 -23.39 -4.35
C LYS A 44 6.47 -22.83 -4.46
N ARG A 45 6.72 -21.67 -3.87
CA ARG A 45 8.04 -21.02 -3.84
C ARG A 45 9.10 -21.99 -3.31
N LYS A 46 8.85 -22.73 -2.23
CA LYS A 46 9.82 -23.70 -1.68
C LYS A 46 10.21 -24.83 -2.65
N ASN A 47 9.38 -25.13 -3.65
CA ASN A 47 9.60 -26.22 -4.58
C ASN A 47 10.41 -25.82 -5.83
N TYR A 48 10.68 -24.53 -6.03
CA TYR A 48 11.50 -24.05 -7.13
C TYR A 48 12.85 -23.61 -6.60
N THR A 49 13.95 -23.94 -7.26
CA THR A 49 15.30 -23.48 -6.88
C THR A 49 15.86 -22.42 -7.84
N ASN A 50 15.22 -22.25 -9.00
CA ASN A 50 15.63 -21.27 -9.99
C ASN A 50 15.52 -19.84 -9.41
N PRO A 51 16.61 -19.04 -9.40
CA PRO A 51 16.62 -17.70 -8.81
C PRO A 51 15.66 -16.70 -9.45
N GLU A 52 15.45 -16.76 -10.76
CA GLU A 52 14.52 -15.88 -11.47
C GLU A 52 13.08 -16.19 -11.10
N VAL A 53 12.72 -17.47 -11.06
CA VAL A 53 11.41 -17.94 -10.62
C VAL A 53 11.17 -17.57 -9.15
N GLN A 54 12.18 -17.71 -8.29
CA GLN A 54 12.13 -17.24 -6.90
C GLN A 54 11.84 -15.74 -6.81
N ARG A 55 12.54 -14.93 -7.60
CA ARG A 55 12.34 -13.48 -7.66
C ARG A 55 10.93 -13.13 -8.12
N MET A 56 10.40 -13.82 -9.13
CA MET A 56 9.03 -13.64 -9.58
C MET A 56 8.01 -13.99 -8.48
N PHE A 57 8.18 -15.11 -7.78
CA PHE A 57 7.32 -15.48 -6.66
C PHE A 57 7.34 -14.44 -5.54
N LEU A 58 8.50 -13.91 -5.18
CA LEU A 58 8.61 -12.83 -4.19
C LEU A 58 7.79 -11.60 -4.57
N LEU A 59 7.84 -11.19 -5.85
CA LEU A 59 7.09 -10.04 -6.34
C LEU A 59 5.58 -10.31 -6.33
N ILE A 60 5.15 -11.47 -6.83
CA ILE A 60 3.75 -11.89 -6.83
C ILE A 60 3.22 -11.95 -5.39
N GLN A 61 3.96 -12.60 -4.48
CA GLN A 61 3.61 -12.69 -3.07
C GLN A 61 3.43 -11.30 -2.46
N ARG A 62 4.33 -10.36 -2.74
CA ARG A 62 4.19 -8.98 -2.25
C ARG A 62 2.95 -8.30 -2.81
N GLY A 63 2.66 -8.46 -4.10
CA GLY A 63 1.45 -7.94 -4.73
C GLY A 63 0.18 -8.45 -4.04
N MET A 64 0.11 -9.75 -3.77
CA MET A 64 -1.02 -10.37 -3.06
C MET A 64 -1.14 -9.89 -1.61
N GLN A 65 0.00 -9.72 -0.90
CA GLN A 65 0.01 -9.12 0.44
C GLN A 65 -0.52 -7.69 0.44
N ASN A 66 -0.16 -6.89 -0.56
CA ASN A 66 -0.62 -5.50 -0.67
C ASN A 66 -2.14 -5.42 -0.86
N ARG A 67 -2.72 -6.31 -1.66
CA ARG A 67 -4.18 -6.38 -1.87
C ARG A 67 -4.92 -6.84 -0.61
N LEU A 68 -4.41 -7.87 0.07
CA LEU A 68 -4.92 -8.29 1.37
C LEU A 68 -4.93 -7.13 2.37
N GLN A 69 -3.81 -6.43 2.49
CA GLN A 69 -3.69 -5.25 3.35
C GLN A 69 -4.67 -4.14 2.95
N TRP A 70 -4.87 -3.91 1.65
CA TRP A 70 -5.84 -2.93 1.16
C TRP A 70 -7.26 -3.25 1.60
N LEU A 71 -7.68 -4.52 1.47
CA LEU A 71 -8.99 -4.98 1.94
C LEU A 71 -9.13 -4.77 3.46
N GLN A 72 -8.15 -5.21 4.24
CA GLN A 72 -8.17 -5.08 5.70
C GLN A 72 -8.24 -3.62 6.16
N VAL A 73 -7.51 -2.72 5.50
CA VAL A 73 -7.49 -1.29 5.81
C VAL A 73 -8.86 -0.64 5.59
N ASN A 74 -9.55 -1.02 4.53
CA ASN A 74 -10.87 -0.48 4.20
C ASN A 74 -12.00 -1.01 5.10
N LEU A 75 -11.72 -2.00 5.95
CA LEU A 75 -12.62 -2.42 7.01
C LEU A 75 -12.47 -1.60 8.31
N LYS A 76 -11.39 -0.81 8.45
CA LYS A 76 -11.12 0.02 9.63
C LYS A 76 -11.92 1.34 9.60
N SER A 77 -11.93 2.06 10.72
CA SER A 77 -12.45 3.43 10.78
C SER A 77 -11.62 4.37 9.90
N TYR A 78 -12.16 5.52 9.51
CA TYR A 78 -11.48 6.47 8.63
C TYR A 78 -10.07 6.85 9.13
N LEU A 79 -9.95 7.25 10.41
CA LEU A 79 -8.65 7.62 11.00
C LEU A 79 -7.68 6.43 11.04
N SER A 80 -8.12 5.29 11.57
CA SER A 80 -7.27 4.10 11.65
C SER A 80 -6.87 3.57 10.28
N SER A 81 -7.76 3.71 9.27
CA SER A 81 -7.47 3.36 7.88
C SER A 81 -6.37 4.27 7.33
N GLY A 82 -6.43 5.58 7.56
CA GLY A 82 -5.42 6.53 7.09
C GLY A 82 -4.04 6.26 7.69
N ILE A 83 -3.97 6.03 9.00
CA ILE A 83 -2.72 5.70 9.69
C ILE A 83 -2.13 4.38 9.17
N GLN A 84 -2.98 3.35 9.00
CA GLN A 84 -2.52 2.06 8.50
C GLN A 84 -2.08 2.13 7.03
N ARG A 85 -2.75 2.90 6.18
CA ARG A 85 -2.34 3.11 4.78
C ARG A 85 -0.92 3.66 4.68
N GLU A 86 -0.62 4.73 5.44
CA GLU A 86 0.72 5.32 5.46
C GLU A 86 1.78 4.30 5.89
N PHE A 87 1.47 3.50 6.91
CA PHE A 87 2.39 2.48 7.39
C PHE A 87 2.61 1.36 6.36
N ASN A 88 1.54 0.88 5.72
CA ASN A 88 1.64 -0.16 4.69
C ASN A 88 2.45 0.34 3.47
N MET A 89 2.25 1.59 3.05
CA MET A 89 3.07 2.21 1.99
C MET A 89 4.55 2.29 2.38
N PHE A 90 4.85 2.68 3.63
CA PHE A 90 6.21 2.65 4.15
C PHE A 90 6.81 1.23 4.12
N GLN A 91 6.09 0.22 4.63
CA GLN A 91 6.56 -1.16 4.62
C GLN A 91 6.79 -1.69 3.20
N ASN A 92 5.99 -1.26 2.21
CA ASN A 92 6.19 -1.62 0.81
C ASN A 92 7.49 -1.05 0.27
N LEU A 93 7.75 0.24 0.54
CA LEU A 93 8.98 0.88 0.12
C LEU A 93 10.20 0.29 0.82
N GLU A 94 10.13 0.05 2.12
CA GLU A 94 11.18 -0.61 2.89
C GLU A 94 11.48 -2.02 2.34
N TRP A 95 10.46 -2.80 1.99
CA TRP A 95 10.63 -4.10 1.38
C TRP A 95 11.33 -4.01 0.02
N LEU A 96 10.89 -3.08 -0.85
CA LEU A 96 11.51 -2.86 -2.15
C LEU A 96 13.00 -2.51 -2.01
N MET A 97 13.33 -1.56 -1.13
CA MET A 97 14.70 -1.08 -0.92
C MET A 97 15.62 -2.15 -0.33
N ASN A 98 15.14 -2.93 0.63
CA ASN A 98 15.99 -3.84 1.39
C ASN A 98 16.06 -5.26 0.80
N HIS A 99 15.04 -5.66 0.02
CA HIS A 99 14.92 -7.04 -0.45
C HIS A 99 14.92 -7.16 -1.98
N TYR A 100 14.14 -6.36 -2.70
CA TYR A 100 13.87 -6.62 -4.12
C TYR A 100 14.78 -5.83 -5.09
N TYR A 101 15.04 -4.56 -4.75
CA TYR A 101 15.88 -3.61 -5.49
C TYR A 101 17.05 -3.15 -4.61
N LYS A 102 17.68 -4.11 -3.92
CA LYS A 102 18.75 -3.82 -2.98
C LYS A 102 19.92 -3.14 -3.70
N ASN A 103 20.42 -2.06 -3.11
CA ASN A 103 21.48 -1.20 -3.66
C ASN A 103 21.11 -0.42 -4.94
N GLU A 104 19.85 -0.47 -5.37
CA GLU A 104 19.36 0.33 -6.47
C GLU A 104 18.77 1.65 -5.96
N LYS A 105 18.70 2.65 -6.86
CA LYS A 105 18.03 3.91 -6.58
C LYS A 105 16.55 3.77 -6.88
N ILE A 106 15.68 4.15 -5.93
CA ILE A 106 14.23 4.13 -6.11
C ILE A 106 13.72 5.57 -6.13
N ILE A 107 12.91 5.90 -7.14
CA ILE A 107 12.15 7.15 -7.20
C ILE A 107 10.73 6.87 -6.71
N VAL A 108 10.30 7.62 -5.70
CA VAL A 108 8.94 7.55 -5.16
C VAL A 108 8.17 8.77 -5.64
N TRP A 109 7.22 8.55 -6.54
CA TRP A 109 6.29 9.58 -6.99
C TRP A 109 5.01 9.52 -6.15
N ALA A 110 4.78 10.55 -5.34
CA ALA A 110 3.60 10.63 -4.48
C ALA A 110 3.28 12.08 -4.13
N HIS A 111 2.04 12.32 -3.70
CA HIS A 111 1.62 13.61 -3.19
C HIS A 111 2.48 14.05 -1.98
N ASN A 112 2.78 15.36 -1.89
CA ASN A 112 3.65 15.94 -0.84
C ASN A 112 3.28 15.49 0.58
N PHE A 113 1.99 15.31 0.86
CA PHE A 113 1.49 14.84 2.15
C PHE A 113 2.08 13.49 2.58
N HIS A 114 2.30 12.57 1.65
CA HIS A 114 2.83 11.22 1.93
C HIS A 114 4.35 11.24 2.13
N ILE A 115 5.07 12.09 1.39
CA ILE A 115 6.55 12.11 1.41
C ILE A 115 7.15 13.14 2.38
N ARG A 116 6.33 13.97 3.03
CA ARG A 116 6.82 14.97 3.99
C ARG A 116 7.51 14.33 5.19
N LYS A 117 8.68 14.87 5.57
CA LYS A 117 9.40 14.55 6.81
C LYS A 117 8.74 15.15 8.07
N ARG A 118 8.30 16.42 7.97
CA ARG A 118 7.73 17.16 9.10
C ARG A 118 6.23 16.92 9.23
N ARG A 119 5.78 16.80 10.48
CA ARG A 119 4.37 16.61 10.85
C ARG A 119 3.79 17.91 11.41
N ALA A 120 2.63 18.29 10.89
CA ALA A 120 1.83 19.38 11.47
C ALA A 120 1.37 19.00 12.90
N LEU A 121 1.08 19.99 13.75
CA LEU A 121 0.66 19.78 15.15
C LEU A 121 -0.54 18.84 15.28
N ILE A 122 -1.58 19.08 14.47
CA ILE A 122 -2.79 18.24 14.44
C ILE A 122 -2.45 16.79 14.08
N ALA A 123 -1.55 16.57 13.11
CA ALA A 123 -1.11 15.22 12.74
C ALA A 123 -0.30 14.54 13.86
N LYS A 124 0.46 15.30 14.66
CA LYS A 124 1.15 14.74 15.85
C LYS A 124 0.13 14.29 16.90
N LEU A 125 -0.86 15.11 17.19
CA LEU A 125 -1.91 14.82 18.18
C LEU A 125 -2.73 13.57 17.78
N LEU A 126 -3.07 13.45 16.49
CA LEU A 126 -3.82 12.30 15.96
C LEU A 126 -2.95 11.06 15.68
N GLY A 127 -1.65 11.10 15.99
CA GLY A 127 -0.74 9.98 15.75
C GLY A 127 -0.45 9.68 14.27
N ILE A 128 -0.83 10.56 13.35
CA ILE A 128 -0.65 10.39 11.90
C ILE A 128 0.84 10.58 11.55
N ARG A 129 1.41 9.60 10.86
CA ARG A 129 2.80 9.57 10.41
C ARG A 129 2.83 9.28 8.92
N SER A 130 3.39 10.20 8.14
CA SER A 130 3.59 10.04 6.70
C SER A 130 4.69 9.03 6.39
N VAL A 131 4.68 8.47 5.18
CA VAL A 131 5.81 7.65 4.67
C VAL A 131 7.15 8.38 4.85
N GLY A 132 7.21 9.67 4.49
CA GLY A 132 8.43 10.48 4.63
C GLY A 132 8.93 10.62 6.06
N TYR A 133 8.02 10.64 7.05
CA TYR A 133 8.39 10.65 8.46
C TYR A 133 9.03 9.31 8.87
N TRP A 134 8.45 8.20 8.44
CA TRP A 134 8.98 6.86 8.72
C TRP A 134 10.33 6.63 8.05
N LEU A 135 10.48 7.03 6.79
CA LEU A 135 11.75 6.94 6.06
C LEU A 135 12.87 7.72 6.76
N GLN A 136 12.59 8.95 7.20
CA GLN A 136 13.57 9.75 7.94
C GLN A 136 14.04 9.08 9.24
N LYS A 137 13.17 8.31 9.89
CA LYS A 137 13.47 7.61 11.15
C LYS A 137 14.10 6.23 10.94
N SER A 138 14.01 5.65 9.75
CA SER A 138 14.63 4.38 9.42
C SER A 138 16.16 4.50 9.30
N ILE A 139 16.88 3.37 9.38
CA ILE A 139 18.35 3.29 9.27
C ILE A 139 18.88 3.76 7.89
N LEU A 140 17.99 4.00 6.93
CA LEU A 140 18.29 4.42 5.57
C LEU A 140 18.74 5.89 5.54
N LYS A 141 20.05 6.10 5.74
CA LYS A 141 20.68 7.44 5.81
C LYS A 141 20.60 8.24 4.50
N THR A 142 20.23 7.63 3.38
CA THR A 142 20.24 8.24 2.04
C THR A 142 18.81 8.43 1.49
N PHE A 143 18.05 9.37 2.06
CA PHE A 143 16.72 9.77 1.57
C PHE A 143 16.61 11.27 1.29
N MET A 144 16.49 11.61 0.01
CA MET A 144 16.18 12.96 -0.46
C MET A 144 14.68 13.12 -0.72
N GLN A 145 14.12 14.25 -0.27
CA GLN A 145 12.72 14.59 -0.49
C GLN A 145 12.67 15.88 -1.31
N LEU A 146 12.01 15.84 -2.46
CA LEU A 146 11.69 17.00 -3.28
C LEU A 146 10.18 17.26 -3.16
N GLY A 147 9.80 18.48 -2.78
CA GLY A 147 8.41 18.89 -2.69
C GLY A 147 8.09 19.87 -3.81
N PHE A 148 6.95 19.71 -4.46
CA PHE A 148 6.49 20.63 -5.49
C PHE A 148 5.52 21.65 -4.90
N MET A 149 5.74 22.93 -5.15
CA MET A 149 4.80 24.01 -4.86
C MET A 149 4.40 24.65 -6.18
N LEU A 150 3.09 24.78 -6.39
CA LEU A 150 2.53 25.37 -7.59
C LEU A 150 1.74 26.62 -7.17
N VAL A 151 2.00 27.76 -7.81
CA VAL A 151 1.25 29.00 -7.63
C VAL A 151 0.50 29.26 -8.94
N VAL A 152 -0.79 28.92 -8.99
CA VAL A 152 -1.68 29.17 -10.13
C VAL A 152 -3.08 29.46 -9.62
N GLU A 153 -3.85 30.27 -10.35
CA GLU A 153 -5.23 30.62 -10.01
C GLU A 153 -6.21 29.44 -10.10
N ASN A 154 -6.02 28.51 -11.04
CA ASN A 154 -6.94 27.38 -11.24
C ASN A 154 -6.19 26.05 -11.36
N LEU A 155 -6.49 25.14 -10.43
CA LEU A 155 -6.09 23.73 -10.47
C LEU A 155 -7.34 22.89 -10.75
N GLN A 156 -7.26 21.97 -11.72
CA GLN A 156 -8.30 20.96 -11.90
C GLN A 156 -8.42 20.12 -10.62
N ARG A 157 -9.48 20.37 -9.84
CA ARG A 157 -9.94 19.46 -8.80
C ARG A 157 -11.12 18.68 -9.35
N ASN A 158 -10.90 17.41 -9.67
CA ASN A 158 -12.00 16.49 -9.89
C ASN A 158 -12.62 16.15 -8.53
N TYR A 159 -13.66 16.91 -8.16
CA TYR A 159 -14.58 16.48 -7.12
C TYR A 159 -15.40 15.34 -7.71
N GLY A 160 -15.00 14.10 -7.43
CA GLY A 160 -15.76 12.92 -7.85
C GLY A 160 -17.16 12.92 -7.22
N LEU A 161 -18.14 13.41 -7.97
CA LEU A 161 -19.57 13.21 -7.77
C LEU A 161 -20.16 12.94 -9.17
N ASN A 162 -20.42 11.68 -9.46
CA ASN A 162 -21.51 11.23 -10.31
C ASN A 162 -22.31 10.21 -9.49
#